data_AF-A0A923AHR8-F1
#
_entry.id   AF-A0A923AHR8-F1
#
_cell.length_a   1.000
_cell.length_b   1.000
_cell.length_c   1.000
_cell.angle_alpha   90.00
_cell.angle_beta   90.00
_cell.angle_gamma   90.00
#
_symmetry.space_group_name_H-M   'P 1'
#
loop_
_entity.id
_entity.type
_entity.pdbx_description
1 polymer ?
#
loop_
_entity_poly.entity_id
_entity_poly.type
_entity_poly.pdbx_seq_one_letter_code
_entity_poly.pdbx_strand_id
1 'polypeptide(L)'
;MQATKTNTNPALTDAVHTLMLARRQSAESKALLAEKRARFEEENADLIALAAGEAAREAEADRNLRALAVAEYQATGDKAPCEGVSIVLAKVLTYDTDVVRGWAEKAMPDLITPPQLNVKAFDKIARTVPLPFVTITETPSARVAAELIADEMERAA
;
A
#
# COMPACT_ATOMS: atom_id res chain seq x y z
N MET A 1 -39.68 -47.00 -28.83
CA MET A 1 -39.36 -45.79 -29.63
C MET A 1 -39.90 -44.58 -28.87
N GLN A 2 -39.04 -43.85 -28.15
CA GLN A 2 -39.44 -42.63 -27.44
C GLN A 2 -39.01 -41.42 -28.27
N ALA A 3 -39.97 -40.62 -28.69
CA ALA A 3 -39.73 -39.35 -29.36
C ALA A 3 -39.34 -38.29 -28.32
N THR A 4 -38.08 -37.87 -28.33
CA THR A 4 -37.61 -36.70 -27.58
C THR A 4 -38.27 -35.45 -28.15
N LYS A 5 -39.26 -34.91 -27.43
CA LYS A 5 -39.84 -33.59 -27.74
C LYS A 5 -38.79 -32.53 -27.43
N THR A 6 -38.10 -32.03 -28.46
CA THR A 6 -37.40 -30.75 -28.39
C THR A 6 -38.43 -29.64 -28.26
N ASN A 7 -38.82 -29.35 -27.02
CA ASN A 7 -39.55 -28.14 -26.70
C ASN A 7 -38.55 -26.98 -26.65
N THR A 8 -38.12 -26.54 -27.84
CA THR A 8 -37.14 -25.47 -27.98
C THR A 8 -37.88 -24.15 -27.76
N ASN A 9 -37.77 -23.57 -26.56
CA ASN A 9 -38.30 -22.23 -26.29
C ASN A 9 -37.57 -21.23 -27.20
N PRO A 10 -38.27 -20.53 -28.13
CA PRO A 10 -37.63 -19.62 -29.07
C PRO A 10 -36.88 -18.49 -28.37
N ALA A 11 -37.40 -17.99 -27.24
CA ALA A 11 -36.74 -16.96 -26.46
C ALA A 11 -35.39 -17.43 -25.86
N LEU A 12 -35.29 -18.71 -25.46
CA LEU A 12 -34.01 -19.27 -25.01
C LEU A 12 -33.03 -19.44 -26.16
N THR A 13 -33.51 -19.80 -27.35
CA THR A 13 -32.67 -19.93 -28.54
C THR A 13 -32.10 -18.59 -28.98
N ASP A 14 -32.94 -17.55 -29.00
CA ASP A 14 -32.54 -16.18 -29.31
C ASP A 14 -31.55 -15.62 -28.26
N ALA A 15 -31.77 -15.91 -26.98
CA ALA A 15 -30.86 -15.52 -25.91
C ALA A 15 -29.49 -16.22 -26.04
N VAL A 16 -29.46 -17.52 -26.36
CA VAL A 16 -28.21 -18.26 -26.62
C VAL A 16 -27.47 -17.70 -27.84
N HIS A 17 -28.19 -17.42 -28.93
CA HIS A 17 -27.60 -16.82 -30.13
C HIS A 17 -27.02 -15.42 -29.83
N THR A 18 -27.77 -14.60 -29.09
CA THR A 18 -27.31 -13.27 -28.63
C THR A 18 -26.05 -13.38 -27.78
N LEU A 19 -26.02 -14.29 -26.81
CA LEU A 19 -24.86 -14.53 -25.97
C LEU A 19 -23.65 -15.03 -26.77
N MET A 20 -23.88 -15.89 -27.77
CA MET A 20 -22.82 -16.37 -28.66
C MET A 20 -22.18 -15.22 -29.45
N LEU A 21 -23.00 -14.34 -30.06
CA LEU A 21 -22.50 -13.16 -30.77
C LEU A 21 -21.75 -12.21 -29.83
N ALA A 22 -22.31 -11.92 -28.65
CA ALA A 22 -21.67 -11.06 -27.66
C ALA A 22 -20.33 -11.61 -27.19
N ARG A 23 -20.23 -12.93 -26.96
CA ARG A 23 -18.97 -13.58 -26.58
C ARG A 23 -17.92 -13.49 -27.68
N ARG A 24 -18.31 -13.69 -28.94
CA ARG A 24 -17.42 -13.54 -30.09
C ARG A 24 -16.89 -12.10 -30.19
N GLN A 25 -17.77 -11.10 -30.15
CA GLN A 25 -17.38 -9.69 -30.20
C GLN A 25 -16.50 -9.28 -29.03
N SER A 26 -16.79 -9.77 -27.82
CA SER A 26 -15.95 -9.55 -26.65
C SER A 26 -14.55 -10.17 -26.82
N ALA A 27 -14.46 -11.38 -27.36
CA ALA A 27 -13.18 -12.03 -27.64
C ALA A 27 -12.36 -11.26 -28.68
N GLU A 28 -12.98 -10.84 -29.79
CA GLU A 28 -12.35 -10.04 -30.84
C GLU A 28 -11.83 -8.70 -30.29
N SER A 29 -12.65 -8.01 -29.48
CA SER A 29 -12.27 -6.73 -28.86
C SER A 29 -11.11 -6.88 -27.87
N LYS A 30 -11.09 -7.97 -27.09
CA LYS A 30 -9.98 -8.29 -26.17
C LYS A 30 -8.69 -8.59 -26.92
N ALA A 31 -8.76 -9.34 -28.02
CA ALA A 31 -7.62 -9.64 -28.86
C ALA A 31 -7.02 -8.36 -29.47
N LEU A 32 -7.87 -7.48 -30.01
CA LEU A 32 -7.43 -6.20 -30.55
C LEU A 32 -6.79 -5.30 -29.49
N LEU A 33 -7.38 -5.21 -28.29
CA LEU A 33 -6.79 -4.45 -27.19
C LEU A 33 -5.41 -5.00 -26.78
N ALA A 34 -5.26 -6.32 -26.71
CA ALA A 34 -3.99 -6.96 -26.38
C ALA A 34 -2.92 -6.65 -27.44
N GLU A 35 -3.28 -6.75 -28.73
CA GLU A 35 -2.38 -6.38 -29.84
C GLU A 35 -1.95 -4.91 -29.76
N LYS A 36 -2.90 -3.99 -29.52
CA LYS A 36 -2.58 -2.56 -29.41
C LYS A 36 -1.68 -2.25 -28.22
N ARG A 37 -1.86 -2.94 -27.09
CA ARG A 37 -0.98 -2.80 -25.92
C ARG A 37 0.42 -3.35 -26.21
N ALA A 38 0.52 -4.54 -26.79
CA ALA A 38 1.80 -5.13 -27.15
C ALA A 38 2.60 -4.22 -28.10
N ARG A 39 1.92 -3.67 -29.12
CA ARG A 39 2.55 -2.72 -30.06
C ARG A 39 2.98 -1.43 -29.38
N PHE A 40 2.16 -0.88 -28.47
CA PHE A 40 2.53 0.30 -27.71
C PHE A 40 3.75 0.04 -26.81
N GLU A 41 3.78 -1.11 -26.12
CA GLU A 41 4.92 -1.51 -25.28
C GLU A 41 6.20 -1.69 -26.11
N GLU A 42 6.10 -2.28 -27.31
CA GLU A 42 7.24 -2.45 -28.22
C GLU A 42 7.74 -1.09 -28.76
N GLU A 43 6.84 -0.24 -29.27
CA GLU A 43 7.20 1.09 -29.82
C GLU A 43 7.77 2.04 -28.76
N ASN A 44 7.42 1.85 -27.49
CA ASN A 44 7.82 2.72 -26.37
C ASN A 44 8.76 2.01 -25.39
N ALA A 45 9.32 0.85 -25.74
CA ALA A 45 10.13 0.02 -24.83
C ALA A 45 11.27 0.82 -24.19
N ASP A 46 12.00 1.61 -24.97
CA ASP A 46 13.12 2.42 -24.50
C ASP A 46 12.68 3.53 -23.53
N LEU A 47 11.56 4.21 -23.82
CA LEU A 47 11.01 5.24 -22.94
C LEU A 47 10.49 4.65 -21.63
N ILE A 48 9.82 3.49 -21.69
CA ILE A 48 9.35 2.75 -20.51
C ILE A 48 10.55 2.32 -19.65
N ALA A 49 11.61 1.78 -20.29
CA ALA A 49 12.83 1.38 -19.60
C ALA A 49 13.56 2.57 -18.97
N LEU A 50 13.65 3.70 -19.68
CA LEU A 50 14.23 4.94 -19.16
C LEU A 50 13.44 5.45 -17.95
N ALA A 51 12.11 5.54 -18.04
CA ALA A 51 11.26 5.98 -16.95
C ALA A 51 11.37 5.07 -15.72
N ALA A 52 11.43 3.74 -15.93
CA ALA A 52 11.66 2.78 -14.85
C ALA A 52 13.04 2.96 -14.21
N GLY A 53 14.07 3.25 -15.01
CA GLY A 53 15.42 3.54 -14.53
C GLY A 53 15.49 4.81 -13.69
N GLU A 54 14.88 5.91 -14.13
CA GLU A 54 14.85 7.16 -13.36
C GLU A 54 14.03 7.01 -12.07
N ALA A 55 12.89 6.32 -12.11
CA ALA A 55 12.11 6.02 -10.91
C ALA A 55 12.92 5.17 -9.90
N ALA A 56 13.73 4.23 -10.37
CA ALA A 56 14.59 3.43 -9.51
C ALA A 56 15.69 4.28 -8.85
N ARG A 57 16.30 5.20 -9.61
CA ARG A 57 17.32 6.15 -9.09
C ARG A 57 16.72 7.12 -8.07
N GLU A 58 15.56 7.67 -8.35
CA GLU A 58 14.83 8.54 -7.42
C GLU A 58 14.52 7.79 -6.12
N ALA A 59 14.01 6.57 -6.21
CA ALA A 59 13.72 5.74 -5.04
C ALA A 59 14.98 5.38 -4.24
N GLU A 60 16.12 5.19 -4.90
CA GLU A 60 17.40 4.96 -4.23
C GLU A 60 17.91 6.22 -3.53
N ALA A 61 17.85 7.38 -4.19
CA ALA A 61 18.22 8.66 -3.61
C ALA A 61 17.35 9.01 -2.38
N ASP A 62 16.03 8.80 -2.45
CA ASP A 62 15.12 9.01 -1.32
C ASP A 62 15.46 8.06 -0.14
N ARG A 63 15.70 6.77 -0.41
CA ARG A 63 16.12 5.82 0.64
C ARG A 63 17.41 6.27 1.32
N ASN A 64 18.41 6.69 0.53
CA ASN A 64 19.69 7.14 1.05
C ASN A 64 19.55 8.43 1.88
N LEU A 65 18.77 9.40 1.40
CA LEU A 65 18.48 10.64 2.13
C LEU A 65 17.82 10.35 3.48
N ARG A 66 16.83 9.46 3.51
CA ARG A 66 16.14 9.08 4.76
C ARG A 66 17.09 8.41 5.75
N ALA A 67 17.95 7.51 5.27
CA ALA A 67 18.93 6.84 6.12
C ALA A 67 19.92 7.85 6.74
N LEU A 68 20.43 8.79 5.92
CA LEU A 68 21.32 9.85 6.38
C LEU A 68 20.63 10.77 7.40
N ALA A 69 19.40 11.20 7.15
CA ALA A 69 18.66 12.06 8.06
C ALA A 69 18.40 11.40 9.42
N VAL A 70 18.08 10.09 9.44
CA VAL A 70 17.93 9.34 10.69
C VAL A 70 19.27 9.21 11.42
N ALA A 71 20.36 8.93 10.71
CA ALA A 71 21.70 8.86 11.30
C ALA A 71 22.12 10.21 11.90
N GLU A 72 21.85 11.32 11.19
CA GLU A 72 22.12 12.67 11.68
C GLU A 72 21.35 12.96 12.96
N TYR A 73 20.05 12.65 13.00
CA TYR A 73 19.25 12.78 14.22
C TYR A 73 19.76 11.92 15.38
N GLN A 74 20.23 10.71 15.11
CA GLN A 74 20.83 9.86 16.14
C GLN A 74 22.13 10.46 16.69
N ALA A 75 22.88 11.21 15.88
CA ALA A 75 24.12 11.86 16.28
C ALA A 75 23.88 13.21 17.01
N THR A 76 22.95 14.03 16.53
CA THR A 76 22.78 15.43 16.98
C THR A 76 21.50 15.70 17.75
N GLY A 77 20.48 14.85 17.59
CA GLY A 77 19.13 15.07 18.09
C GLY A 77 18.32 16.09 17.28
N ASP A 78 18.85 16.62 16.17
CA ASP A 78 18.16 17.60 15.33
C ASP A 78 17.03 16.96 14.52
N LYS A 79 15.82 17.49 14.69
CA LYS A 79 14.62 17.01 14.01
C LYS A 79 14.40 17.65 12.64
N ALA A 80 15.21 18.62 12.24
CA ALA A 80 15.13 19.29 10.95
C ALA A 80 16.54 19.50 10.36
N PRO A 81 17.25 18.41 10.01
CA PRO A 81 18.66 18.47 9.63
C PRO A 81 18.94 19.29 8.37
N CYS A 82 17.95 19.46 7.49
CA CYS A 82 18.02 20.35 6.33
C CYS A 82 16.61 20.74 5.85
N GLU A 83 16.54 21.73 4.95
CA GLU A 83 15.29 22.12 4.32
C GLU A 83 14.65 20.93 3.58
N GLY A 84 13.32 20.83 3.66
CA GLY A 84 12.57 19.73 3.05
C GLY A 84 12.68 18.38 3.78
N VAL A 85 13.46 18.26 4.86
CA VAL A 85 13.61 17.02 5.63
C VAL A 85 13.27 17.24 7.11
N SER A 86 12.43 16.37 7.65
CA SER A 86 12.06 16.38 9.07
C SER A 86 12.07 14.99 9.67
N ILE A 87 12.36 14.88 10.96
CA ILE A 87 12.31 13.61 11.71
C ILE A 87 11.05 13.53 12.54
N VAL A 88 10.31 12.45 12.34
CA VAL A 88 9.14 12.08 13.13
C VAL A 88 9.49 10.89 13.99
N LEU A 89 9.18 10.97 15.28
CA LEU A 89 9.34 9.86 16.21
C LEU A 89 8.04 9.05 16.24
N ALA A 90 8.04 7.91 15.57
CA ALA A 90 6.90 7.00 15.57
C ALA A 90 6.89 6.21 16.88
N LYS A 91 5.81 6.35 17.65
CA LYS A 91 5.59 5.54 18.85
C LYS A 91 5.11 4.14 18.46
N VAL A 92 5.96 3.14 18.69
CA VAL A 92 5.69 1.72 18.50
C VAL A 92 5.32 1.11 19.85
N LEU A 93 4.21 0.38 19.89
CA LEU A 93 3.76 -0.34 21.07
C LEU A 93 4.16 -1.81 20.94
N THR A 94 4.77 -2.35 21.99
CA THR A 94 5.14 -3.77 22.08
C THR A 94 4.45 -4.37 23.29
N TYR A 95 3.72 -5.45 23.08
CA TYR A 95 2.96 -6.16 24.10
C TYR A 95 2.66 -7.60 23.65
N ASP A 96 2.39 -8.47 24.63
CA ASP A 96 1.90 -9.82 24.39
C ASP A 96 0.37 -9.78 24.21
N THR A 97 -0.13 -10.30 23.09
CA THR A 97 -1.56 -10.25 22.74
C THR A 97 -2.42 -11.07 23.71
N ASP A 98 -1.90 -12.17 24.26
CA ASP A 98 -2.65 -13.01 25.20
C ASP A 98 -2.75 -12.35 26.58
N VAL A 99 -1.68 -11.65 27.00
CA VAL A 99 -1.71 -10.82 28.21
C VAL A 99 -2.72 -9.69 28.07
N VAL A 100 -2.73 -9.00 26.92
CA VAL A 100 -3.70 -7.92 26.64
C VAL A 100 -5.12 -8.47 26.65
N ARG A 101 -5.35 -9.64 26.04
CA ARG A 101 -6.68 -10.27 26.00
C ARG A 101 -7.16 -10.60 27.41
N GLY A 102 -6.34 -11.26 28.22
CA GLY A 102 -6.70 -11.62 29.60
C GLY A 102 -6.94 -10.40 30.51
N TRP A 103 -6.26 -9.29 30.24
CA TRP A 103 -6.55 -8.00 30.90
C TRP A 103 -7.87 -7.40 30.38
N ALA A 104 -8.08 -7.35 29.06
CA ALA A 104 -9.25 -6.75 28.43
C ALA A 104 -10.54 -7.48 28.85
N GLU A 105 -10.53 -8.80 28.92
CA GLU A 105 -11.67 -9.60 29.41
C GLU A 105 -12.12 -9.21 30.83
N LYS A 106 -11.20 -8.71 31.68
CA LYS A 106 -11.49 -8.34 33.07
C LYS A 106 -11.77 -6.85 33.25
N ALA A 107 -11.00 -6.00 32.58
CA ALA A 107 -10.99 -4.57 32.82
C ALA A 107 -11.79 -3.77 31.77
N MET A 108 -11.87 -4.24 30.53
CA MET A 108 -12.55 -3.57 29.42
C MET A 108 -13.09 -4.59 28.39
N PRO A 109 -14.18 -5.31 28.69
CA PRO A 109 -14.71 -6.35 27.82
C PRO A 109 -15.10 -5.86 26.42
N ASP A 110 -15.44 -4.57 26.29
CA ASP A 110 -15.77 -3.92 25.02
C ASP A 110 -14.62 -3.91 24.00
N LEU A 111 -13.37 -4.11 24.47
CA LEU A 111 -12.21 -4.29 23.59
C LEU A 111 -12.17 -5.68 22.96
N ILE A 112 -12.95 -6.63 23.44
CA ILE A 112 -13.08 -7.95 22.86
C ILE A 112 -14.29 -7.95 21.94
N THR A 113 -14.06 -8.10 20.64
CA THR A 113 -15.09 -8.44 19.66
C THR A 113 -14.97 -9.93 19.38
N PRO A 114 -15.75 -10.81 20.03
CA PRO A 114 -15.49 -12.24 20.01
C PRO A 114 -15.30 -12.77 18.58
N PRO A 115 -14.19 -13.48 18.27
CA PRO A 115 -13.14 -13.99 19.18
C PRO A 115 -11.85 -13.14 19.25
N GLN A 116 -11.87 -11.89 18.79
CA GLN A 116 -10.68 -11.06 18.55
C GLN A 116 -10.59 -9.84 19.46
N LEU A 117 -9.36 -9.45 19.80
CA LEU A 117 -9.06 -8.17 20.42
C LEU A 117 -9.15 -7.05 19.37
N ASN A 118 -9.82 -5.95 19.70
CA ASN A 118 -9.80 -4.74 18.91
C ASN A 118 -8.47 -3.98 19.13
N VAL A 119 -7.44 -4.39 18.38
CA VAL A 119 -6.07 -3.86 18.46
C VAL A 119 -6.03 -2.33 18.33
N LYS A 120 -6.81 -1.75 17.41
CA LYS A 120 -6.82 -0.29 17.19
C LYS A 120 -7.37 0.48 18.40
N ALA A 121 -8.44 -0.04 19.01
CA ALA A 121 -9.01 0.56 20.20
C ALA A 121 -8.06 0.42 21.40
N PHE A 122 -7.43 -0.75 21.54
CA PHE A 122 -6.40 -0.98 22.56
C PHE A 122 -5.19 -0.06 22.40
N ASP A 123 -4.60 0.03 21.20
CA ASP A 123 -3.44 0.89 20.94
C ASP A 123 -3.73 2.36 21.27
N LYS A 124 -4.96 2.84 21.01
CA LYS A 124 -5.38 4.19 21.36
C LYS A 124 -5.38 4.41 22.88
N ILE A 125 -5.84 3.42 23.66
CA ILE A 125 -5.84 3.46 25.12
C ILE A 125 -4.43 3.34 25.67
N ALA A 126 -3.65 2.39 25.17
CA ALA A 126 -2.28 2.14 25.64
C ALA A 126 -1.33 3.32 25.33
N ARG A 127 -1.67 4.19 24.37
CA ARG A 127 -0.95 5.45 24.11
C ARG A 127 -1.27 6.57 25.12
N THR A 128 -2.42 6.52 25.79
CA THR A 128 -2.86 7.56 26.73
C THR A 128 -2.74 7.12 28.19
N VAL A 129 -2.92 5.82 28.44
CA VAL A 129 -2.85 5.20 29.77
C VAL A 129 -1.64 4.27 29.81
N PRO A 130 -0.66 4.51 30.69
CA PRO A 130 0.46 3.62 30.85
C PRO A 130 -0.02 2.28 31.43
N LEU A 131 0.14 1.22 30.66
CA LEU A 131 -0.17 -0.15 31.06
C LEU A 131 1.14 -0.90 31.36
N PRO A 132 1.24 -1.63 32.48
CA PRO A 132 2.51 -2.23 32.92
C PRO A 132 3.04 -3.33 32.00
N PHE A 133 2.20 -3.88 31.13
CA PHE A 133 2.54 -4.90 30.13
C PHE A 133 2.71 -4.33 28.71
N VAL A 134 2.69 -3.01 28.54
CA VAL A 134 2.93 -2.33 27.27
C VAL A 134 4.22 -1.54 27.35
N THR A 135 5.14 -1.82 26.41
CA THR A 135 6.32 -0.99 26.20
C THR A 135 6.09 -0.07 25.02
N ILE A 136 6.30 1.23 25.21
CA ILE A 136 6.25 2.23 24.14
C ILE A 136 7.69 2.59 23.78
N THR A 137 8.09 2.33 22.55
CA THR A 137 9.38 2.76 22.00
C THR A 137 9.17 3.84 20.95
N GLU A 138 10.10 4.79 20.85
CA GLU A 138 10.09 5.81 19.82
C GLU A 138 11.12 5.45 18.76
N THR A 139 10.67 5.26 17.52
CA THR A 139 11.54 4.98 16.38
C THR A 139 11.60 6.22 15.48
N PRO A 140 12.79 6.83 15.26
CA PRO A 140 12.92 7.95 14.35
C PRO A 140 12.68 7.51 12.91
N SER A 141 11.96 8.35 12.16
CA SER A 141 11.72 8.17 10.73
C SER A 141 11.81 9.52 10.04
N ALA A 142 12.52 9.57 8.92
CA ALA A 142 12.58 10.77 8.09
C ALA A 142 11.32 10.95 7.24
N ARG A 143 10.84 12.19 7.16
CA ARG A 143 9.81 12.66 6.24
C ARG A 143 10.45 13.69 5.32
N VAL A 144 10.43 13.37 4.02
CA VAL A 144 10.93 14.21 2.93
C VAL A 144 9.73 14.91 2.30
N ALA A 145 9.85 16.21 2.02
CA ALA A 145 8.84 16.99 1.33
C ALA A 145 8.62 16.47 -0.11
N ALA A 146 7.41 16.64 -0.64
CA ALA A 146 7.08 16.21 -2.00
C ALA A 146 7.81 17.03 -3.07
N GLU A 147 8.06 18.30 -2.77
CA GLU A 147 8.91 19.18 -3.57
C GLU A 147 10.13 19.53 -2.73
N LEU A 148 11.31 19.25 -3.26
CA LEU A 148 12.57 19.69 -2.70
C LEU A 148 12.99 20.95 -3.47
N ILE A 149 12.99 22.07 -2.78
CA ILE A 149 13.57 23.30 -3.32
C ILE A 149 15.07 23.15 -3.14
N ALA A 150 15.80 23.06 -4.25
CA ALA A 150 17.25 23.20 -4.20
C ALA A 150 17.53 24.66 -3.88
N ASP A 151 17.91 24.96 -2.64
CA ASP A 151 18.55 26.23 -2.36
C ASP A 151 19.86 26.25 -3.18
N GLU A 152 20.02 27.25 -4.05
CA GLU A 152 21.17 27.41 -4.95
C GLU A 152 22.43 27.77 -4.14
N MET A 153 22.83 26.94 -3.19
CA MET A 153 24.14 27.03 -2.58
C MET A 153 25.16 26.45 -3.56
N GLU A 154 25.49 27.29 -4.53
CA GLU A 154 26.81 27.51 -5.11
C GLU A 154 27.74 26.31 -4.94
N ARG A 155 27.78 25.44 -5.96
CA ARG A 155 28.84 24.45 -6.18
C ARG A 155 30.16 25.20 -6.43
N ALA A 156 30.72 25.80 -5.39
CA ALA A 156 32.07 26.32 -5.35
C ALA A 156 32.97 25.32 -4.63
N ALA A 157 33.40 24.30 -5.38
CA ALA A 157 34.60 23.52 -5.12
C ALA A 157 35.13 22.95 -6.44
#